data_AF-A0A1M7L3Z0-F1
#
_entry.id   AF-A0A1M7L3Z0-F1
#
_cell.length_a   1.000
_cell.length_b   1.000
_cell.length_c   1.000
_cell.angle_alpha   90.00
_cell.angle_beta   90.00
_cell.angle_gamma   90.00
#
_symmetry.space_group_name_H-M   'P 1'
#
loop_
_entity.id
_entity.type
_entity.pdbx_description
1 polymer ?
#
loop_
_entity_poly.entity_id
_entity_poly.type
_entity_poly.pdbx_seq_one_letter_code
_entity_poly.pdbx_strand_id
1 'polypeptide(L)'
;MNYKIKRGVLKRYKDEKGVTEIFIPDNVGIIDEGAFSDCTNLVRILVPDTVQVISDTAFSGCENLRSIEIPESTMHLGWYAFRGCRSLSDLTIHSSLEEIGKFAFAGCENLYCVNVVHGDKVYRIGLKGELDNERWQKIRHKVISLDKTIAS
;
A
#
# COMPACT_ATOMS: atom_id res chain seq x y z
N MET A 1 23.04 -8.15 0.14
CA MET A 1 21.85 -7.29 0.01
C MET A 1 20.61 -8.18 0.09
N ASN A 2 19.63 -7.80 0.90
CA ASN A 2 18.41 -8.59 1.09
C ASN A 2 17.43 -8.44 -0.08
N TYR A 3 17.63 -7.43 -0.93
CA TYR A 3 16.86 -7.19 -2.14
C TYR A 3 17.48 -7.88 -3.37
N LYS A 4 16.62 -8.37 -4.25
CA LYS A 4 16.91 -8.64 -5.66
C LYS A 4 16.21 -7.59 -6.51
N ILE A 5 16.98 -6.66 -7.08
CA ILE A 5 16.46 -5.61 -7.97
C ILE A 5 17.03 -5.79 -9.37
N LYS A 6 16.18 -5.72 -10.39
CA LYS A 6 16.58 -5.80 -11.81
C LYS A 6 15.83 -4.75 -12.62
N ARG A 7 16.58 -3.81 -13.22
CA ARG A 7 16.02 -2.74 -14.08
C ARG A 7 14.89 -1.96 -13.40
N GLY A 8 15.10 -1.56 -12.14
CA GLY A 8 14.11 -0.83 -11.33
C GLY A 8 12.92 -1.66 -10.84
N VAL A 9 12.96 -2.98 -11.00
CA VAL A 9 11.94 -3.88 -10.45
C VAL A 9 12.50 -4.61 -9.23
N LEU A 10 11.88 -4.44 -8.07
CA LEU A 10 12.17 -5.21 -6.88
C LEU A 10 11.49 -6.57 -7.01
N LYS A 11 12.29 -7.58 -7.34
CA LYS A 11 11.84 -8.94 -7.62
C LYS A 11 11.63 -9.79 -6.37
N ARG A 12 12.42 -9.52 -5.33
CA ARG A 12 12.35 -10.28 -4.08
C ARG A 12 13.07 -9.56 -2.95
N TYR A 13 12.52 -9.64 -1.75
CA TYR A 13 13.19 -9.41 -0.50
C TYR A 13 13.36 -10.74 0.24
N LYS A 14 14.51 -10.95 0.86
CA LYS A 14 14.74 -12.09 1.75
C LYS A 14 14.44 -11.63 3.17
N ASP A 15 13.34 -12.10 3.73
CA ASP A 15 12.97 -11.79 5.11
C ASP A 15 14.08 -12.21 6.08
N GLU A 16 14.39 -11.33 7.03
CA GLU A 16 15.51 -11.49 7.95
C GLU A 16 15.04 -11.29 9.39
N LYS A 17 15.37 -12.27 10.23
CA LYS A 17 15.00 -12.25 11.64
C LYS A 17 15.60 -11.02 12.32
N GLY A 18 14.77 -10.27 13.03
CA GLY A 18 15.19 -9.05 13.75
C GLY A 18 15.23 -7.80 12.88
N VAL A 19 15.01 -7.90 11.56
CA VAL A 19 14.80 -6.74 10.69
C VAL A 19 13.29 -6.48 10.62
N THR A 20 12.85 -5.41 11.29
CA THR A 20 11.42 -5.05 11.40
C THR A 20 11.04 -3.84 10.56
N GLU A 21 12.02 -3.05 10.11
CA GLU A 21 11.82 -1.88 9.28
C GLU A 21 12.77 -1.93 8.09
N ILE A 22 12.24 -1.61 6.91
CA ILE A 22 13.01 -1.57 5.68
C ILE A 22 12.67 -0.36 4.82
N PHE A 23 13.66 0.07 4.05
CA PHE A 23 13.58 1.18 3.11
C PHE A 23 13.76 0.61 1.70
N ILE A 24 12.76 0.75 0.84
CA ILE A 24 12.91 0.37 -0.56
C ILE A 24 13.79 1.42 -1.26
N PRO A 25 14.81 1.01 -2.04
CA PRO A 25 15.67 1.96 -2.74
C PRO A 25 14.92 2.82 -3.77
N ASP A 26 15.29 4.10 -3.89
CA ASP A 26 14.67 5.10 -4.80
C ASP A 26 14.85 4.79 -6.30
N ASN A 27 15.55 3.71 -6.67
CA ASN A 27 15.63 3.26 -8.06
C ASN A 27 14.54 2.23 -8.41
N VAL A 28 13.63 1.93 -7.48
CA VAL A 28 12.54 0.96 -7.67
C VAL A 28 11.30 1.67 -8.17
N GLY A 29 10.84 1.29 -9.37
CA GLY A 29 9.56 1.72 -9.93
C GLY A 29 8.44 0.69 -9.78
N ILE A 30 8.79 -0.59 -9.58
CA ILE A 30 7.82 -1.69 -9.48
C ILE A 30 8.23 -2.61 -8.33
N ILE A 31 7.28 -2.88 -7.43
CA ILE A 31 7.36 -3.99 -6.48
C ILE A 31 6.65 -5.18 -7.11
N ASP A 32 7.43 -6.18 -7.50
CA ASP A 32 6.95 -7.30 -8.31
C ASP A 32 6.04 -8.25 -7.54
N GLU A 33 5.42 -9.17 -8.28
CA GLU A 33 4.58 -10.21 -7.72
C GLU A 33 5.30 -10.99 -6.61
N GLY A 34 4.68 -11.04 -5.42
CA GLY A 34 5.20 -11.76 -4.26
C GLY A 34 6.55 -11.27 -3.73
N ALA A 35 7.00 -10.07 -4.09
CA ALA A 35 8.35 -9.60 -3.76
C ALA A 35 8.64 -9.58 -2.24
N PHE A 36 7.63 -9.33 -1.42
CA PHE A 36 7.64 -9.40 0.04
C PHE A 36 6.64 -10.44 0.58
N SER A 37 6.22 -11.44 -0.20
CA SER A 37 5.31 -12.47 0.30
C SER A 37 5.88 -13.14 1.54
N ASP A 38 5.02 -13.33 2.55
CA ASP A 38 5.31 -14.01 3.82
C ASP A 38 6.47 -13.39 4.62
N CYS A 39 6.75 -12.10 4.44
CA CYS A 39 7.71 -11.35 5.25
C CYS A 39 7.13 -11.05 6.64
N THR A 40 7.11 -12.07 7.48
CA THR A 40 6.49 -12.03 8.81
C THR A 40 7.31 -11.28 9.85
N ASN A 41 8.58 -10.95 9.61
CA ASN A 41 9.35 -10.10 10.56
C ASN A 41 9.08 -8.60 10.36
N LEU A 42 8.61 -8.19 9.17
CA LEU A 42 8.42 -6.79 8.84
C LEU A 42 7.24 -6.19 9.61
N VAL A 43 7.49 -5.06 10.26
CA VAL A 43 6.52 -4.24 10.99
C VAL A 43 6.22 -2.95 10.25
N ARG A 44 7.23 -2.39 9.57
CA ARG A 44 7.11 -1.15 8.78
C ARG A 44 7.90 -1.27 7.49
N ILE A 45 7.36 -0.69 6.43
CA ILE A 45 8.07 -0.52 5.16
C ILE A 45 7.90 0.91 4.67
N LEU A 46 9.00 1.48 4.17
CA LEU A 46 9.02 2.78 3.53
C LEU A 46 9.18 2.57 2.02
N VAL A 47 8.15 2.99 1.28
CA VAL A 47 8.04 2.86 -0.17
C VAL A 47 8.34 4.23 -0.78
N PRO A 48 9.35 4.39 -1.64
CA PRO A 48 9.70 5.69 -2.21
C PRO A 48 8.70 6.13 -3.28
N ASP A 49 8.63 7.44 -3.52
CA ASP A 49 7.81 8.11 -4.55
C ASP A 49 8.20 7.76 -6.00
N THR A 50 9.13 6.83 -6.19
CA THR A 50 9.44 6.27 -7.51
C THR A 50 8.56 5.07 -7.84
N VAL A 51 7.93 4.43 -6.84
CA VAL A 51 7.11 3.23 -7.04
C VAL A 51 5.79 3.59 -7.69
N GLN A 52 5.54 3.04 -8.87
CA GLN A 52 4.33 3.25 -9.66
C GLN A 52 3.37 2.07 -9.57
N VAL A 53 3.89 0.87 -9.33
CA VAL A 53 3.11 -0.38 -9.30
C VAL A 53 3.54 -1.22 -8.11
N ILE A 54 2.54 -1.65 -7.33
CA ILE A 54 2.67 -2.73 -6.35
C ILE A 54 1.87 -3.90 -6.90
N SER A 55 2.55 -4.92 -7.40
CA SER A 55 1.93 -6.03 -8.12
C SER A 55 1.19 -7.01 -7.20
N ASP A 56 0.58 -8.01 -7.83
CA ASP A 56 -0.21 -9.04 -7.17
C ASP A 56 0.58 -9.70 -6.03
N THR A 57 -0.07 -9.95 -4.90
CA THR A 57 0.51 -10.62 -3.73
C THR A 57 1.81 -10.01 -3.18
N ALA A 58 2.21 -8.80 -3.60
CA ALA A 58 3.51 -8.22 -3.28
C ALA A 58 3.85 -8.26 -1.79
N PHE A 59 2.87 -8.05 -0.91
CA PHE A 59 2.97 -8.10 0.56
C PHE A 59 2.02 -9.14 1.18
N SER A 60 1.55 -10.12 0.39
CA SER A 60 0.67 -11.18 0.91
C SER A 60 1.34 -11.90 2.08
N GLY A 61 0.61 -12.10 3.18
CA GLY A 61 1.14 -12.81 4.35
C GLY A 61 2.14 -12.03 5.20
N CYS A 62 2.31 -10.72 5.01
CA CYS A 62 3.10 -9.87 5.92
C CYS A 62 2.35 -9.63 7.24
N GLU A 63 2.17 -10.67 8.07
CA GLU A 63 1.25 -10.68 9.21
C GLU A 63 1.53 -9.61 10.26
N ASN A 64 2.80 -9.23 10.42
CA ASN A 64 3.24 -8.23 11.40
C ASN A 64 3.32 -6.80 10.84
N LEU A 65 3.10 -6.60 9.54
CA LEU A 65 3.13 -5.26 8.93
C LEU A 65 2.02 -4.41 9.53
N ARG A 66 2.38 -3.33 10.24
CA ARG A 66 1.44 -2.46 10.96
C ARG A 66 1.09 -1.20 10.21
N SER A 67 2.08 -0.65 9.50
CA SER A 67 1.96 0.62 8.80
C SER A 67 2.59 0.57 7.41
N ILE A 68 1.89 1.11 6.43
CA ILE A 68 2.42 1.37 5.10
C ILE A 68 1.81 2.63 4.50
N GLU A 69 2.64 3.38 3.81
CA GLU A 69 2.24 4.50 2.95
C GLU A 69 2.33 4.05 1.49
N ILE A 70 1.22 4.18 0.76
CA ILE A 70 1.19 4.03 -0.69
C ILE A 70 1.52 5.40 -1.28
N PRO A 71 2.70 5.57 -1.91
CA PRO A 71 3.19 6.88 -2.31
C PRO A 71 2.36 7.50 -3.43
N GLU A 72 2.48 8.81 -3.61
CA GLU A 72 1.69 9.57 -4.59
C GLU A 72 1.87 9.06 -6.03
N SER A 73 3.04 8.53 -6.36
CA SER A 73 3.34 7.97 -7.67
C SER A 73 2.66 6.63 -7.97
N THR A 74 2.15 5.92 -6.95
CA THR A 74 1.57 4.59 -7.16
C THR A 74 0.20 4.69 -7.82
N MET A 75 0.09 4.13 -9.02
CA MET A 75 -1.11 4.15 -9.85
C MET A 75 -1.95 2.88 -9.67
N HIS A 76 -1.29 1.75 -9.40
CA HIS A 76 -1.94 0.43 -9.34
C HIS A 76 -1.49 -0.40 -8.13
N LEU A 77 -2.46 -0.94 -7.40
CA LEU A 77 -2.28 -2.04 -6.44
C LEU A 77 -2.85 -3.33 -7.04
N GLY A 78 -2.07 -4.40 -7.02
CA GLY A 78 -2.43 -5.70 -7.57
C GLY A 78 -3.43 -6.49 -6.72
N TRP A 79 -3.84 -7.63 -7.26
CA TRP A 79 -4.73 -8.56 -6.58
C TRP A 79 -4.05 -9.14 -5.36
N TYR A 80 -4.78 -9.22 -4.23
CA TYR A 80 -4.24 -9.74 -2.98
C TYR A 80 -2.94 -9.07 -2.49
N ALA A 81 -2.62 -7.85 -2.95
CA ALA A 81 -1.34 -7.19 -2.68
C ALA A 81 -0.95 -7.16 -1.21
N PHE A 82 -1.92 -6.97 -0.30
CA PHE A 82 -1.76 -6.97 1.17
C PHE A 82 -2.58 -8.07 1.85
N ARG A 83 -2.96 -9.14 1.12
CA ARG A 83 -3.79 -10.20 1.69
C ARG A 83 -3.16 -10.77 2.95
N GLY A 84 -3.94 -10.86 4.03
CA GLY A 84 -3.48 -11.44 5.29
C GLY A 84 -2.46 -10.60 6.07
N CYS A 85 -2.30 -9.30 5.75
CA CYS A 85 -1.58 -8.37 6.62
C CYS A 85 -2.41 -8.06 7.89
N ARG A 86 -2.54 -9.04 8.78
CA ARG A 86 -3.47 -9.01 9.93
C ARG A 86 -3.20 -7.86 10.89
N SER A 87 -1.95 -7.42 11.03
CA SER A 87 -1.57 -6.30 11.89
C SER A 87 -1.73 -4.92 11.24
N LEU A 88 -2.06 -4.85 9.94
CA LEU A 88 -2.12 -3.58 9.21
C LEU A 88 -3.28 -2.73 9.73
N SER A 89 -2.95 -1.62 10.37
CA SER A 89 -3.92 -0.70 10.97
C SER A 89 -3.70 0.75 10.55
N ASP A 90 -2.50 1.09 10.08
CA ASP A 90 -2.15 2.43 9.64
C ASP A 90 -1.80 2.43 8.15
N LEU A 91 -2.80 2.68 7.33
CA LEU A 91 -2.68 2.71 5.89
C LEU A 91 -2.92 4.13 5.39
N THR A 92 -1.92 4.68 4.70
CA THR A 92 -2.02 5.96 4.00
C THR A 92 -2.04 5.71 2.50
N ILE A 93 -3.00 6.30 1.80
CA ILE A 93 -3.15 6.18 0.35
C ILE A 93 -3.31 7.57 -0.26
N HIS A 94 -2.51 7.89 -1.28
CA HIS A 94 -2.74 9.08 -2.07
C HIS A 94 -3.93 8.93 -3.02
N SER A 95 -4.72 10.00 -3.15
CA SER A 95 -5.86 10.07 -4.07
C SER A 95 -5.52 9.93 -5.55
N SER A 96 -4.23 9.97 -5.92
CA SER A 96 -3.73 9.64 -7.25
C SER A 96 -3.91 8.17 -7.61
N LEU A 97 -3.94 7.25 -6.62
CA LEU A 97 -4.09 5.81 -6.87
C LEU A 97 -5.35 5.53 -7.70
N GLU A 98 -5.16 4.92 -8.86
CA GLU A 98 -6.24 4.74 -9.85
C GLU A 98 -7.00 3.44 -9.62
N GLU A 99 -6.31 2.36 -9.22
CA GLU A 99 -6.91 1.04 -9.12
C GLU A 99 -6.42 0.26 -7.90
N ILE A 100 -7.37 -0.38 -7.21
CA ILE A 100 -7.12 -1.40 -6.21
C ILE A 100 -7.54 -2.76 -6.75
N GLY A 101 -6.61 -3.70 -6.81
CA GLY A 101 -6.86 -5.06 -7.23
C GLY A 101 -7.87 -5.78 -6.34
N LYS A 102 -8.52 -6.80 -6.91
CA LYS A 102 -9.51 -7.57 -6.16
C LYS A 102 -8.86 -8.21 -4.94
N PHE A 103 -9.55 -8.13 -3.80
CA PHE A 103 -9.11 -8.72 -2.53
C PHE A 103 -7.75 -8.20 -2.04
N ALA A 104 -7.31 -7.03 -2.48
CA ALA A 104 -5.99 -6.47 -2.13
C ALA A 104 -5.77 -6.43 -0.61
N PHE A 105 -6.82 -6.21 0.18
CA PHE A 105 -6.76 -6.12 1.65
C PHE A 105 -7.53 -7.26 2.34
N ALA A 106 -7.83 -8.35 1.64
CA ALA A 106 -8.56 -9.47 2.22
C ALA A 106 -7.80 -10.08 3.42
N GLY A 107 -8.47 -10.19 4.57
CA GLY A 107 -7.84 -10.67 5.80
C GLY A 107 -6.95 -9.64 6.54
N CYS A 108 -7.02 -8.35 6.18
CA CYS A 108 -6.46 -7.27 7.01
C CYS A 108 -7.41 -6.97 8.18
N GLU A 109 -7.38 -7.82 9.22
CA GLU A 109 -8.33 -7.82 10.33
C GLU A 109 -8.35 -6.51 11.15
N ASN A 110 -7.22 -5.80 11.21
CA ASN A 110 -7.09 -4.54 11.94
C ASN A 110 -7.27 -3.28 11.08
N LEU A 111 -7.61 -3.42 9.79
CA LEU A 111 -7.78 -2.28 8.89
C LEU A 111 -9.23 -1.77 8.93
N TYR A 112 -9.52 -0.92 9.91
CA TYR A 112 -10.84 -0.30 10.09
C TYR A 112 -10.92 1.16 9.65
N CYS A 113 -9.80 1.79 9.29
CA CYS A 113 -9.76 3.12 8.69
C CYS A 113 -8.56 3.28 7.75
N VAL A 114 -8.66 4.24 6.82
CA VAL A 114 -7.58 4.63 5.91
C VAL A 114 -7.40 6.14 5.96
N ASN A 115 -6.14 6.60 5.92
CA ASN A 115 -5.81 8.01 5.72
C ASN A 115 -5.68 8.25 4.21
N VAL A 116 -6.48 9.16 3.66
CA VAL A 116 -6.41 9.52 2.23
C VAL A 116 -5.78 10.89 2.09
N VAL A 117 -4.71 10.98 1.30
CA VAL A 117 -3.99 12.23 1.04
C VAL A 117 -4.43 12.84 -0.29
N HIS A 118 -4.72 14.13 -0.29
CA HIS A 118 -4.99 14.92 -1.49
C HIS A 118 -4.47 16.34 -1.31
N GLY A 119 -3.50 16.74 -2.14
CA GLY A 119 -2.78 17.99 -1.93
C GLY A 119 -2.10 17.99 -0.56
N ASP A 120 -2.34 19.04 0.22
CA ASP A 120 -1.83 19.22 1.58
C ASP A 120 -2.76 18.65 2.67
N LYS A 121 -3.87 18.01 2.30
CA LYS A 121 -4.92 17.56 3.23
C LYS A 121 -4.91 16.05 3.43
N VAL A 122 -5.25 15.64 4.65
CA VAL A 122 -5.41 14.23 5.04
C VAL A 122 -6.84 13.99 5.54
N TYR A 123 -7.51 13.00 4.96
CA TYR A 123 -8.88 12.60 5.28
C TYR A 123 -8.88 11.22 5.92
N ARG A 124 -9.25 11.12 7.21
CA ARG A 124 -9.40 9.83 7.89
C ARG A 124 -10.77 9.22 7.61
N ILE A 125 -10.80 8.11 6.88
CA ILE A 125 -12.03 7.45 6.42
C ILE A 125 -12.20 6.12 7.14
N GLY A 126 -13.30 5.97 7.88
CA GLY A 126 -13.70 4.70 8.48
C GLY A 126 -14.19 3.69 7.44
N LEU A 127 -13.77 2.43 7.58
CA LEU A 127 -14.18 1.31 6.74
C LEU A 127 -15.30 0.52 7.43
N LYS A 128 -16.16 -0.07 6.62
CA LYS A 128 -17.29 -0.93 6.98
C LYS A 128 -17.22 -2.12 6.04
N GLY A 129 -16.38 -3.10 6.35
CA GLY A 129 -15.94 -4.13 5.40
C GLY A 129 -14.67 -3.75 4.64
N GLU A 130 -14.28 -4.59 3.69
CA GLU A 130 -13.02 -4.47 2.94
C GLU A 130 -12.92 -3.17 2.13
N LEU A 131 -11.68 -2.71 1.91
CA LEU A 131 -11.36 -1.68 0.92
C LEU A 131 -11.14 -2.34 -0.44
N ASP A 132 -12.21 -2.47 -1.21
CA ASP A 132 -12.17 -2.90 -2.61
C ASP A 132 -12.09 -1.71 -3.58
N ASN A 133 -11.95 -1.99 -4.88
CA ASN A 133 -11.85 -0.95 -5.90
C ASN A 133 -13.10 -0.07 -5.96
N GLU A 134 -14.30 -0.65 -5.89
CA GLU A 134 -15.54 0.12 -6.01
C GLU A 134 -15.67 1.14 -4.87
N ARG A 135 -15.34 0.70 -3.64
CA ARG A 135 -15.29 1.55 -2.48
C ARG A 135 -14.19 2.61 -2.60
N TRP A 136 -13.00 2.22 -3.06
CA TRP A 136 -11.90 3.15 -3.29
C TRP A 136 -12.30 4.25 -4.26
N GLN A 137 -12.91 3.92 -5.39
CA GLN A 137 -13.38 4.92 -6.34
C GLN A 137 -14.35 5.91 -5.67
N LYS A 138 -15.32 5.43 -4.87
CA LYS A 138 -16.25 6.33 -4.16
C LYS A 138 -15.53 7.25 -3.16
N ILE A 139 -14.56 6.73 -2.41
CA ILE A 139 -13.74 7.50 -1.46
C ILE A 139 -12.91 8.55 -2.20
N ARG A 140 -12.16 8.13 -3.23
CA ARG A 140 -11.30 8.96 -4.07
C ARG A 140 -12.06 10.13 -4.68
N HIS A 141 -13.19 9.87 -5.34
CA HIS A 141 -14.01 10.92 -5.95
C HIS A 141 -14.53 11.92 -4.91
N LYS A 142 -14.96 11.44 -3.73
CA LYS A 142 -15.42 12.30 -2.65
C LYS A 142 -14.31 13.19 -2.09
N VAL A 143 -13.11 12.65 -1.89
CA VAL A 143 -11.96 13.42 -1.39
C VAL A 143 -11.58 14.51 -2.38
N ILE A 144 -11.50 14.19 -3.67
CA ILE A 144 -11.16 15.15 -4.74
C ILE A 144 -12.24 16.25 -4.86
N SER A 145 -13.52 15.94 -4.67
CA SER A 145 -14.58 16.95 -4.77
C SER A 145 -14.65 17.89 -3.57
N LEU A 146 -14.33 17.40 -2.36
CA LEU A 146 -14.26 18.23 -1.15
C LEU A 146 -13.22 19.34 -1.27
N ASP A 147 -12.09 19.08 -1.92
CA ASP A 147 -11.04 20.08 -2.09
C ASP A 147 -11.46 21.21 -3.04
N LYS A 148 -12.13 20.86 -4.14
CA LYS A 148 -12.65 21.84 -5.12
C LYS A 148 -13.68 22.81 -4.53
N THR A 149 -14.37 22.43 -3.45
CA THR A 149 -15.43 23.25 -2.84
C THR A 149 -14.87 24.29 -1.85
N ILE A 150 -13.59 24.15 -1.45
CA ILE A 150 -12.92 25.08 -0.52
C ILE A 150 -12.14 26.16 -1.30
N ALA A 151 -11.88 25.93 -2.59
CA ALA A 151 -11.18 26.86 -3.48
C ALA A 151 -12.11 27.84 -4.23
N SER A 152 -13.43 27.82 -3.97
CA SER A 152 -14.45 28.71 -4.55
C SER A 152 -15.08 29.61 -3.50
#